data_AF-A0A2T4J478-F1
#
_entry.id   AF-A0A2T4J478-F1
#
_cell.length_a   1.000
_cell.length_b   1.000
_cell.length_c   1.000
_cell.angle_alpha   90.00
_cell.angle_beta   90.00
_cell.angle_gamma   90.00
#
_symmetry.space_group_name_H-M   'P 1'
#
loop_
_entity.id
_entity.type
_entity.pdbx_description
1 polymer ?
#
loop_
_entity_poly.entity_id
_entity_poly.type
_entity_poly.pdbx_seq_one_letter_code
_entity_poly.pdbx_strand_id
1 'polypeptide(L)' 'MRGQVLASVEQGDAVMIWKALADHGFAIATAVCNRQMPADFDGLKRLSFFPRE' A
#
# COMPACT_ATOMS: atom_id res chain seq x y z
N MET A 1 -12.49 8.01 10.42
CA MET A 1 -11.02 7.84 10.52
C MET A 1 -10.41 7.10 9.33
N ARG A 2 -10.62 5.79 9.12
CA ARG A 2 -10.07 5.07 7.93
C ARG A 2 -10.45 5.71 6.59
N GLY A 3 -11.73 6.04 6.40
CA GLY A 3 -12.19 6.68 5.17
C GLY A 3 -11.56 8.04 4.91
N GLN A 4 -11.22 8.80 5.95
CA GLN A 4 -10.53 10.09 5.81
C GLN A 4 -9.08 9.89 5.39
N VAL A 5 -8.37 8.94 6.01
CA VAL A 5 -7.00 8.59 5.61
C VAL A 5 -6.96 8.14 4.15
N LEU A 6 -7.92 7.31 3.71
CA LEU A 6 -8.01 6.88 2.31
C LEU A 6 -8.33 8.04 1.35
N ALA A 7 -9.12 9.02 1.78
CA ALA A 7 -9.41 10.20 0.95
C ALA A 7 -8.21 11.16 0.87
N SER A 8 -7.35 11.19 1.88
CA SER A 8 -6.20 12.11 1.96
C SER A 8 -4.86 11.50 1.51
N VAL A 9 -4.76 10.17 1.39
CA VAL A 9 -3.51 9.51 0.98
C VAL A 9 -3.25 9.65 -0.52
N GLU A 10 -4.28 9.95 -1.33
CA GLU A 10 -4.19 10.12 -2.79
C GLU A 10 -3.40 8.98 -3.48
N GLN A 11 -2.25 9.28 -4.09
CA GLN A 11 -1.34 8.30 -4.71
C GLN A 11 -0.21 7.82 -3.76
N GLY A 12 -0.32 8.20 -2.49
CA GLY A 12 0.53 7.83 -1.38
C GLY A 12 0.29 6.41 -0.88
N ASP A 13 1.12 6.01 0.08
CA ASP A 13 0.94 4.79 0.84
C ASP A 13 0.66 5.16 2.29
N ALA A 14 -0.25 4.45 2.95
CA ALA A 14 -0.60 4.69 4.35
C ALA A 14 -0.59 3.39 5.17
N VAL A 15 -0.11 3.50 6.39
CA VAL A 15 -0.22 2.47 7.43
C VAL A 15 -1.03 3.06 8.58
N MET A 16 -2.07 2.36 9.00
CA MET A 16 -2.95 2.75 10.10
C MET A 16 -2.86 1.69 11.20
N ILE A 17 -2.60 2.12 12.43
CA ILE A 17 -2.54 1.25 13.62
C ILE A 17 -3.48 1.82 14.67
N TRP A 18 -4.31 0.97 15.28
CA TRP A 18 -5.20 1.38 16.36
C TRP A 18 -5.38 0.26 17.38
N LYS A 19 -5.74 0.64 18.61
CA LYS A 19 -6.04 -0.32 19.68
C LYS A 19 -7.24 -1.18 19.28
N ALA A 20 -7.13 -2.50 19.44
CA ALA A 20 -8.18 -3.45 19.13
C ALA A 20 -8.11 -4.63 20.11
N LEU A 21 -9.21 -5.38 20.24
CA LEU A 21 -9.29 -6.60 21.04
C LEU A 21 -8.65 -7.82 20.34
N ALA A 22 -7.68 -7.58 19.45
CA ALA A 22 -6.89 -8.63 18.82
C ALA A 22 -5.84 -9.18 19.81
N ASP A 23 -5.27 -10.35 19.53
CA ASP A 23 -4.31 -11.04 20.40
C ASP A 23 -3.09 -10.17 20.77
N HIS A 24 -2.71 -9.23 19.89
CA HIS A 24 -1.60 -8.30 20.12
C HIS A 24 -2.03 -6.94 20.70
N GLY A 25 -3.32 -6.74 20.97
CA GLY A 25 -3.87 -5.49 21.51
C GLY A 25 -4.03 -4.35 20.50
N PHE A 26 -3.70 -4.57 19.23
CA PHE A 26 -3.85 -3.60 18.15
C PHE A 26 -4.24 -4.29 16.84
N ALA A 27 -4.85 -3.51 15.95
CA ALA A 27 -5.10 -3.87 14.58
C ALA A 27 -4.31 -2.95 13.65
N ILE A 28 -3.95 -3.48 12.49
CA ILE A 28 -3.22 -2.77 11.45
C ILE A 28 -3.99 -2.85 10.12
N ALA A 29 -3.99 -1.77 9.36
CA ALA A 29 -4.42 -1.77 7.97
C ALA A 29 -3.43 -0.97 7.12
N THR A 30 -3.22 -1.44 5.90
CA THR A 30 -2.40 -0.76 4.91
C THR A 30 -3.25 -0.32 3.73
N ALA A 31 -2.91 0.82 3.14
CA ALA A 31 -3.40 1.29 1.86
C ALA A 31 -2.16 1.57 1.02
N VAL A 32 -1.87 0.71 0.06
CA VAL A 32 -0.69 0.81 -0.79
C VAL A 32 -1.15 0.94 -2.23
N CYS A 33 -0.70 1.99 -2.91
CA CYS A 33 -0.85 2.08 -4.34
C CYS A 33 0.22 1.16 -4.96
N ASN A 34 -0.16 -0.06 -5.32
CA ASN A 34 0.76 -1.01 -5.95
C ASN A 34 1.22 -0.47 -7.31
N ARG A 35 2.50 -0.07 -7.39
CA ARG A 35 3.14 0.44 -8.63
C ARG A 35 3.95 -0.62 -9.36
N GLN A 36 3.87 -1.87 -8.91
CA GLN A 36 4.53 -2.99 -9.56
C GLN A 36 3.71 -3.40 -10.77
N MET A 37 4.19 -3.06 -11.96
CA MET A 37 3.63 -3.59 -13.19
C MET A 37 4.48 -4.75 -13.70
N PRO A 38 3.84 -5.84 -14.20
CA PRO A 38 4.54 -6.85 -14.96
C PRO A 38 5.18 -6.19 -16.18
N ALA A 39 6.49 -6.32 -16.30
CA ALA A 39 7.24 -5.91 -17.47
C ALA A 39 7.91 -7.14 -18.08
N ASP A 40 7.76 -7.29 -19.39
CA ASP A 40 8.57 -8.23 -20.15
C ASP A 40 9.87 -7.54 -20.54
N PHE A 41 11.00 -8.13 -20.16
CA PHE A 41 12.31 -7.70 -20.61
C PHE A 41 13.01 -8.90 -21.23
N ASP A 42 12.91 -9.01 -22.55
CA ASP A 42 13.52 -10.07 -23.34
C ASP A 42 13.04 -11.48 -22.92
N GLY A 43 11.73 -11.66 -22.75
CA GLY A 43 11.12 -12.92 -22.34
C GLY A 43 11.26 -13.25 -20.85
N LEU A 44 11.93 -12.40 -20.07
CA LEU A 44 12.00 -12.50 -18.61
C LEU A 44 10.90 -11.63 -17.98
N LYS A 45 10.01 -12.26 -17.21
CA LYS A 45 9.02 -11.55 -16.39
C LYS A 45 9.72 -10.82 -15.24
N ARG A 46 9.62 -9.50 -15.23
CA ARG A 46 10.13 -8.62 -14.17
C ARG A 46 9.00 -7.78 -13.61
N LEU A 47 9.22 -7.23 -12.41
CA LEU A 47 8.39 -6.18 -11.85
C LEU A 47 9.11 -4.85 -12.04
N SER A 48 8.49 -3.94 -12.78
CA SER A 48 8.95 -2.56 -12.91
C SER A 48 8.31 -1.70 -11.82
N PHE A 49 9.10 -0.80 -11.24
CA PHE A 49 8.64 0.18 -10.26
C PHE A 49 8.65 1.55 -10.93
N PHE A 50 7.47 2.17 -11.09
CA PHE A 50 7.41 3.53 -11.62
C PHE A 50 7.92 4.55 -10.58
N PRO A 51 8.72 5.55 -10.99
CA PRO A 51 9.16 6.63 -10.11
C PRO A 51 7.98 7.44 -9.55
N ARG A 52 8.17 8.07 -8.39
CA ARG A 52 7.31 9.16 -7.91
C ARG A 52 7.83 10.44 -8.60
N GLU A 53 6.92 11.22 -9.21
CA GLU A 53 7.20 12.63 -9.52
C GLU A 53 7.51 13.41 -8.22
#